data_AF-A0A7W0YP99-F1
#
_entry.id   AF-A0A7W0YP99-F1
#
_cell.length_a   1.000
_cell.length_b   1.000
_cell.length_c   1.000
_cell.angle_alpha   90.00
_cell.angle_beta   90.00
_cell.angle_gamma   90.00
#
_symmetry.space_group_name_H-M   'P 1'
#
loop_
_entity.id
_entity.type
_entity.pdbx_description
1 polymer ?
#
loop_
_entity_poly.entity_id
_entity_poly.type
_entity_poly.pdbx_seq_one_letter_code
_entity_poly.pdbx_strand_id
1 'polypeptide(L)'
;MHYSRARITPALVAVLLLLSAPIAAQTNLERVVNGPYTPTHDFDLIHQRIEVGGFDWDSTAFDGVVGTTVVSLREGLAGVTLDMDRRLEVR
;
A
#
# COMPACT_ATOMS: atom_id res chain seq x y z
N MET A 1 -42.47 0.02 36.54
CA MET A 1 -41.08 -0.24 36.12
C MET A 1 -40.86 -1.75 36.11
N HIS A 2 -40.81 -2.37 34.92
CA HIS A 2 -40.50 -3.79 34.78
C HIS A 2 -39.37 -3.90 33.74
N TYR A 3 -38.13 -4.03 34.21
CA TYR A 3 -36.99 -4.32 33.35
C TYR A 3 -37.05 -5.80 32.99
N SER A 4 -37.49 -6.10 31.77
CA SER A 4 -37.39 -7.44 31.20
C SER A 4 -35.92 -7.80 31.06
N ARG A 5 -35.44 -8.74 31.86
CA ARG A 5 -34.08 -9.29 31.72
C ARG A 5 -34.06 -10.10 30.43
N ALA A 6 -33.41 -9.57 29.40
CA ALA A 6 -33.18 -10.28 28.15
C ALA A 6 -32.45 -11.61 28.46
N ARG A 7 -33.18 -12.72 28.32
CA ARG A 7 -32.59 -14.06 28.45
C ARG A 7 -31.79 -14.31 27.18
N ILE A 8 -30.48 -14.20 27.29
CA ILE A 8 -29.56 -14.51 26.20
C ILE A 8 -29.64 -16.02 25.96
N THR A 9 -30.40 -16.42 24.96
CA THR A 9 -30.54 -17.83 24.56
C THR A 9 -29.27 -18.30 23.86
N PRO A 10 -28.87 -19.59 23.99
CA PRO A 10 -27.67 -20.12 23.36
C PRO A 10 -27.68 -19.96 21.83
N ALA A 11 -28.86 -19.96 21.21
CA ALA A 11 -29.04 -19.64 19.79
C ALA A 11 -28.62 -18.20 19.44
N LEU A 12 -28.88 -17.23 20.34
CA LEU A 12 -28.47 -15.83 20.14
C LEU A 12 -26.95 -15.69 20.26
N VAL A 13 -26.32 -16.43 21.18
CA VAL A 13 -24.86 -16.48 21.31
C VAL A 13 -24.23 -17.13 20.08
N ALA A 14 -24.79 -18.23 19.58
CA ALA A 14 -24.31 -18.90 18.37
C ALA A 14 -24.42 -17.99 17.13
N VAL A 15 -25.53 -17.27 16.99
CA VAL A 15 -25.72 -16.29 15.90
C VAL A 15 -24.73 -15.14 16.00
N LEU A 16 -24.50 -14.59 17.20
CA LEU A 16 -23.52 -13.53 17.42
C LEU A 16 -22.08 -13.99 17.14
N LEU A 17 -21.73 -15.23 17.51
CA LEU A 17 -20.42 -15.82 17.21
C LEU A 17 -20.21 -16.01 15.71
N LEU A 18 -21.23 -16.49 14.98
CA LEU A 18 -21.20 -16.63 13.53
C LEU A 18 -21.12 -15.27 12.80
N LEU A 19 -21.75 -14.23 13.35
CA LEU A 19 -21.66 -12.85 12.84
C LEU A 19 -20.31 -12.17 13.13
N SER A 20 -19.56 -12.64 14.14
CA SER A 20 -18.21 -12.13 14.46
C SER A 20 -17.09 -12.81 13.66
N ALA A 21 -17.35 -13.98 13.08
CA ALA A 21 -16.39 -14.71 12.25
C ALA A 21 -15.80 -13.89 11.07
N PRO A 22 -16.56 -13.08 10.30
CA PRO A 22 -15.98 -12.29 9.22
C PRO A 22 -15.08 -11.14 9.69
N ILE A 23 -15.14 -10.75 10.98
CA ILE A 23 -14.28 -9.69 11.53
C ILE A 23 -12.92 -10.27 11.98
N ALA A 24 -12.89 -11.52 12.43
CA ALA A 24 -11.66 -12.22 12.82
C ALA A 24 -10.95 -12.91 11.65
N ALA A 25 -11.64 -13.12 10.52
CA ALA A 25 -11.11 -13.75 9.32
C ALA A 25 -10.68 -12.75 8.23
N GLN A 26 -10.71 -11.44 8.51
CA GLN A 26 -10.24 -10.45 7.54
C GLN A 26 -8.72 -10.58 7.41
N THR A 27 -8.29 -11.24 6.35
CA THR A 27 -6.88 -11.52 6.11
C THR A 27 -6.13 -10.20 5.89
N ASN A 28 -4.81 -10.18 6.15
CA ASN A 28 -4.01 -9.00 5.79
C ASN A 28 -4.19 -8.61 4.30
N LEU A 29 -4.53 -9.59 3.44
CA LEU A 29 -4.91 -9.42 2.04
C LEU A 29 -6.19 -8.57 1.86
N GLU A 30 -7.21 -8.72 2.71
CA GLU A 30 -8.44 -7.93 2.62
C GLU A 30 -8.30 -6.52 3.22
N ARG A 31 -7.32 -6.31 4.12
CA ARG A 31 -6.92 -4.98 4.59
C ARG A 31 -6.11 -4.22 3.54
N VAL A 32 -5.30 -4.96 2.80
CA VAL A 32 -4.64 -4.56 1.56
C VAL A 32 -5.68 -4.14 0.52
N VAL A 33 -6.68 -4.97 0.23
CA VAL A 33 -7.68 -4.66 -0.82
C VAL A 33 -8.60 -3.47 -0.47
N ASN A 34 -8.86 -3.20 0.82
CA ASN A 34 -9.85 -2.19 1.24
C ASN A 34 -9.27 -0.96 1.96
N GLY A 35 -7.96 -0.90 2.19
CA GLY A 35 -7.26 0.28 2.74
C GLY A 35 -6.79 1.23 1.63
N PRO A 36 -6.40 2.48 1.94
CA PRO A 36 -5.77 3.38 0.96
C PRO A 36 -4.47 2.74 0.46
N TYR A 37 -4.58 2.02 -0.66
CA TYR A 37 -3.53 1.25 -1.28
C TYR A 37 -2.65 2.19 -2.08
N THR A 38 -1.49 2.55 -1.55
CA THR A 38 -0.42 3.16 -2.33
C THR A 38 0.36 2.03 -3.02
N PRO A 39 0.39 1.95 -4.37
CA PRO A 39 1.15 0.92 -5.12
C PRO A 39 2.63 0.79 -4.72
N THR A 40 3.17 1.77 -3.99
CA THR A 40 4.52 1.80 -3.41
C THR A 40 4.81 0.64 -2.43
N HIS A 41 3.81 -0.08 -1.91
CA HIS A 41 4.03 -1.18 -0.94
C HIS A 41 4.24 -2.57 -1.56
N ASP A 42 4.27 -2.69 -2.89
CA ASP A 42 4.36 -3.99 -3.57
C ASP A 42 5.80 -4.45 -3.80
N PHE A 43 6.75 -3.59 -3.52
CA PHE A 43 8.18 -3.82 -3.71
C PHE A 43 9.00 -3.03 -2.69
N ASP A 44 10.18 -3.56 -2.35
CA ASP A 44 11.19 -2.84 -1.58
C ASP A 44 12.23 -2.23 -2.51
N LEU A 45 12.59 -0.96 -2.29
CA LEU A 45 13.74 -0.33 -2.92
C LEU A 45 15.03 -0.83 -2.25
N ILE A 46 15.86 -1.56 -2.99
CA ILE A 46 17.10 -2.13 -2.43
C ILE A 46 18.36 -1.40 -2.90
N HIS A 47 18.29 -0.71 -4.04
CA HIS A 47 19.40 0.10 -4.55
C HIS A 47 18.90 1.20 -5.49
N GLN A 48 19.61 2.32 -5.48
CA GLN A 48 19.42 3.39 -6.46
C GLN A 48 20.79 3.93 -6.88
N ARG A 49 20.96 4.10 -8.19
CA ARG A 49 22.11 4.76 -8.79
C ARG A 49 21.64 6.00 -9.54
N ILE A 50 22.20 7.14 -9.18
CA ILE A 50 21.88 8.43 -9.78
C ILE A 50 23.12 8.93 -10.51
N GLU A 51 22.99 9.17 -11.80
CA GLU A 51 23.98 9.83 -12.62
C GLU A 51 23.42 11.16 -13.09
N VAL A 52 24.21 12.22 -12.94
CA VAL A 52 23.86 13.58 -13.38
C VAL A 52 24.97 14.16 -14.23
N GLY A 53 24.60 14.95 -15.23
CA GLY A 53 25.51 15.55 -16.19
C GLY A 53 24.86 16.70 -16.97
N GLY A 54 25.57 17.20 -17.99
CA GLY A 54 25.07 18.32 -18.78
C GLY A 54 25.04 19.65 -18.02
N PHE A 55 25.92 19.83 -17.03
CA PHE A 55 25.98 21.05 -16.24
C PHE A 55 26.37 22.25 -17.09
N ASP A 56 25.52 23.27 -17.04
CA ASP A 56 25.77 24.60 -17.59
C ASP A 56 25.63 25.62 -16.45
N TRP A 57 26.67 26.44 -16.27
CA TRP A 57 26.72 27.44 -15.19
C TRP A 57 25.71 28.57 -15.35
N ASP A 58 25.18 28.76 -16.57
CA ASP A 58 24.12 29.73 -16.86
C ASP A 58 22.71 29.11 -16.77
N SER A 59 22.60 27.82 -16.44
CA SER A 59 21.35 27.06 -16.33
C SER A 59 21.09 26.55 -14.91
N THR A 60 19.82 26.32 -14.59
CA THR A 60 19.40 25.65 -13.34
C THR A 60 18.89 24.23 -13.57
N ALA A 61 19.12 23.69 -14.77
CA ALA A 61 18.78 22.33 -15.15
C ALA A 61 20.04 21.48 -15.37
N PHE A 62 19.89 20.18 -15.18
CA PHE A 62 20.87 19.16 -15.54
C PHE A 62 20.12 17.93 -16.03
N ASP A 63 20.78 17.13 -16.86
CA ASP A 63 20.25 15.86 -17.32
C ASP A 63 20.82 14.72 -16.46
N GLY A 64 20.15 13.58 -16.49
CA GLY A 64 20.62 12.44 -15.71
C GLY A 64 19.86 11.14 -15.99
N VAL A 65 20.35 10.08 -15.37
CA VAL A 65 19.73 8.75 -15.39
C VAL A 65 19.60 8.27 -13.95
N VAL A 66 18.41 7.78 -13.60
CA VAL A 66 18.14 7.15 -12.31
C VAL A 66 17.86 5.67 -12.54
N GLY A 67 18.79 4.81 -12.13
CA GLY A 67 18.60 3.38 -12.07
C GLY A 67 18.05 2.97 -10.71
N THR A 68 16.86 2.38 -10.69
CA THR A 68 16.20 1.90 -9.46
C THR A 68 16.12 0.37 -9.49
N THR A 69 16.65 -0.28 -8.46
CA THR A 69 16.56 -1.73 -8.26
C THR A 69 15.60 -2.02 -7.12
N VAL A 70 14.59 -2.84 -7.41
CA VAL A 70 13.56 -3.21 -6.44
C VAL A 70 13.47 -4.72 -6.29
N VAL A 71 12.98 -5.17 -5.13
CA VAL A 71 12.59 -6.56 -4.88
C VAL A 71 11.09 -6.61 -4.76
N SER A 72 10.44 -7.40 -5.60
CA SER A 72 9.00 -7.61 -5.50
C SER A 72 8.68 -8.40 -4.23
N LEU A 73 7.68 -7.94 -3.47
CA LEU A 73 7.21 -8.63 -2.26
C LEU A 73 6.14 -9.69 -2.56
N ARG A 74 5.69 -9.75 -3.81
CA ARG A 74 4.69 -10.70 -4.32
C ARG A 74 5.04 -11.20 -5.71
N GLU A 75 4.49 -12.34 -6.11
CA GLU A 75 4.61 -12.81 -7.49
C GLU A 75 3.91 -11.84 -8.45
N GLY A 76 4.52 -11.61 -9.62
CA GLY A 76 3.93 -10.77 -10.67
C GLY A 76 3.86 -9.28 -10.29
N LEU A 77 5.01 -8.61 -10.20
CA LEU A 77 5.06 -7.16 -10.02
C LEU A 77 4.36 -6.46 -11.20
N ALA A 78 3.20 -5.88 -10.94
CA ALA A 78 2.37 -5.25 -11.97
C ALA A 78 2.92 -3.90 -12.44
N GLY A 79 3.64 -3.19 -11.57
CA GLY A 79 4.20 -1.88 -11.88
C GLY A 79 4.91 -1.26 -10.69
N VAL A 80 5.65 -0.19 -10.95
CA VAL A 80 6.39 0.60 -9.97
C VAL A 80 5.89 2.04 -10.08
N THR A 81 5.42 2.60 -8.97
CA THR A 81 5.05 4.02 -8.90
C THR A 81 6.20 4.80 -8.29
N LEU A 82 6.66 5.84 -8.99
CA LEU A 82 7.71 6.74 -8.54
C LEU A 82 7.15 8.16 -8.50
N ASP A 83 7.42 8.86 -7.40
CA ASP A 83 7.03 10.25 -7.27
C ASP A 83 8.03 11.16 -8.00
N MET A 84 7.49 12.16 -8.69
CA MET A 84 8.24 13.16 -9.43
C MET A 84 7.65 14.54 -9.17
N ASP A 85 8.50 15.54 -8.96
CA ASP A 85 8.06 16.93 -8.84
C ASP A 85 7.92 17.55 -10.24
N ARG A 86 7.16 18.66 -10.33
CA ARG A 86 6.77 19.38 -11.55
C ARG A 86 7.91 19.85 -12.46
N ARG A 87 9.16 19.75 -12.01
CA ARG A 87 10.36 20.19 -12.74
C ARG A 87 11.14 19.03 -13.35
N LEU A 88 10.81 17.79 -13.00
CA LEU A 88 11.45 16.62 -13.56
C LEU A 88 10.74 16.25 -14.87
N GLU A 89 11.52 16.21 -15.96
CA GLU A 89 11.06 15.72 -17.26
C GLU A 89 11.59 14.31 -17.48
N VAL A 90 10.73 13.39 -17.94
CA VAL A 90 11.10 12.03 -18.33
C VAL A 90 10.92 11.90 -19.84
N ARG A 91 11.89 11.25 -20.48
CA ARG A 91 11.96 11.10 -21.94
C ARG A 91 12.09 9.63 -22.31
#